data_AF-A0A5B9PFK9-F1
#
_entry.id   AF-A0A5B9PFK9-F1
#
_cell.length_a   1.000
_cell.length_b   1.000
_cell.length_c   1.000
_cell.angle_alpha   90.00
_cell.angle_beta   90.00
_cell.angle_gamma   90.00
#
_symmetry.space_group_name_H-M   'P 1'
#
loop_
_entity.id
_entity.type
_entity.pdbx_description
1 polymer ?
#
loop_
_entity_poly.entity_id
_entity_poly.type
_entity_poly.pdbx_seq_one_letter_code
_entity_poly.pdbx_strand_id
1 'polypeptide(L)'
;MTELLDIVLNSRDPRQTQWQLENRSAQIAELDPQGVDSLLVALVETLGDAPQANADTAASIQILIHRLSAKPSGQAWTNARLNAVESLYRNAPIEADLRNQLLHWIAASGDVDAMKLWAELITTEPPEHRLGLVMAFAPLMHKDFDPPPWLQEKLLVEGTSHMQIAPLVFDVFNFWFRSEKVSKHPAEPRLDHLLTLFGQLIGQLGKIEEGNIRKDVDLLTLNLQISDSVSLVVSLCDFFGLLESDLAKPKLHQAMALKHRRVQTEASAALARLGEEEGKEMLISLAEEPVARLRVLNYAEELGFLKDVSLEWQGEIATAESHLAIWLSDPRQVGFAPAEIKLIDNRELNWPSYDHPVQCYLFDYRYGLKDDAPGNVGICGPMTHAFPADLRGLSQDDMYAAFAGWQTVHEEIFVTTIDRAKAAAPDDISALENRMQGIEDGVVEKVELVGNFFGQWILLASGETEGSSATLVVDEEDEFWIGCGNPNAPIDAETVWSIVQGRKLLAHFNDDV
;
A
#
# COMPACT_ATOMS: atom_id res chain seq x y z
N MET A 1 23.83 -22.38 -0.76
CA MET A 1 22.54 -23.12 -0.82
C MET A 1 22.09 -23.55 0.56
N THR A 2 22.81 -24.43 1.27
CA THR A 2 22.48 -24.86 2.65
C THR A 2 22.31 -23.68 3.63
N GLU A 3 23.18 -22.66 3.54
CA GLU A 3 23.08 -21.46 4.37
C GLU A 3 21.85 -20.60 4.07
N LEU A 4 21.42 -20.50 2.80
CA LEU A 4 20.20 -19.77 2.42
C LEU A 4 18.95 -20.50 2.91
N LEU A 5 18.95 -21.83 2.84
CA LEU A 5 17.86 -22.66 3.40
C LEU A 5 17.79 -22.51 4.92
N ASP A 6 18.94 -22.48 5.60
CA ASP A 6 19.02 -22.28 7.05
C ASP A 6 18.45 -20.91 7.47
N ILE A 7 18.83 -19.83 6.77
CA ILE A 7 18.29 -18.48 7.00
C ILE A 7 16.76 -18.45 6.85
N VAL A 8 16.22 -19.06 5.80
CA VAL A 8 14.79 -19.01 5.49
C VAL A 8 13.95 -19.91 6.40
N LEU A 9 14.47 -21.08 6.77
CA LEU A 9 13.70 -22.09 7.52
C LEU A 9 13.86 -21.99 9.04
N ASN A 10 14.96 -21.42 9.54
CA ASN A 10 15.25 -21.36 10.98
C ASN A 10 15.12 -19.96 11.60
N SER A 11 14.94 -18.90 10.79
CA SER A 11 14.67 -17.57 11.32
C SER A 11 13.25 -17.47 11.87
N ARG A 12 13.12 -16.92 13.08
CA ARG A 12 11.83 -16.64 13.74
C ARG A 12 11.40 -15.17 13.61
N ASP A 13 12.20 -14.34 12.95
CA ASP A 13 11.95 -12.91 12.77
C ASP A 13 12.15 -12.52 11.29
N PRO A 14 11.07 -12.15 10.57
CA PRO A 14 11.14 -11.71 9.18
C PRO A 14 12.06 -10.51 8.95
N ARG A 15 12.23 -9.59 9.92
CA ARG A 15 13.15 -8.45 9.80
C ARG A 15 14.60 -8.91 9.83
N GLN A 16 14.90 -9.87 10.70
CA GLN A 16 16.22 -10.50 10.75
C GLN A 16 16.49 -11.31 9.48
N THR A 17 15.50 -12.05 8.97
CA THR A 17 15.60 -12.76 7.69
C THR A 17 15.88 -11.78 6.55
N GLN A 18 15.15 -10.67 6.50
CA GLN A 18 15.32 -9.63 5.49
C GLN A 18 16.76 -9.11 5.49
N TRP A 19 17.27 -8.68 6.65
CA TRP A 19 18.65 -8.21 6.79
C TRP A 19 19.70 -9.27 6.40
N GLN A 20 19.51 -10.53 6.81
CA GLN A 20 20.41 -11.63 6.45
C GLN A 20 20.43 -11.89 4.94
N LEU A 21 19.27 -11.82 4.28
CA LEU A 21 19.16 -11.96 2.83
C LEU A 21 19.66 -10.71 2.08
N GLU A 22 19.59 -9.51 2.67
CA GLU A 22 20.21 -8.28 2.17
C GLU A 22 21.72 -8.43 2.07
N ASN A 23 22.35 -8.91 3.13
CA ASN A 23 23.79 -9.18 3.19
C ASN A 23 24.24 -10.32 2.26
N ARG A 24 23.30 -11.09 1.72
CA ARG A 24 23.54 -12.18 0.75
C ARG A 24 22.97 -11.88 -0.64
N SER A 25 22.53 -10.64 -0.88
CA SER A 25 21.94 -10.20 -2.15
C SER A 25 22.82 -10.54 -3.36
N ALA A 26 24.13 -10.30 -3.27
CA ALA A 26 25.09 -10.64 -4.33
C ALA A 26 25.11 -12.15 -4.63
N GLN A 27 25.09 -13.01 -3.61
CA GLN A 27 25.08 -14.46 -3.78
C GLN A 27 23.79 -14.95 -4.45
N ILE A 28 22.64 -14.38 -4.08
CA ILE A 28 21.35 -14.69 -4.72
C ILE A 28 21.34 -14.18 -6.17
N ALA A 29 21.92 -12.98 -6.39
CA ALA A 29 22.08 -12.37 -7.70
C ALA A 29 23.08 -13.11 -8.60
N GLU A 30 23.87 -14.05 -8.09
CA GLU A 30 24.78 -14.88 -8.90
C GLU A 30 24.19 -16.26 -9.25
N LEU A 31 23.05 -16.65 -8.67
CA LEU A 31 22.42 -17.92 -9.00
C LEU A 31 22.02 -17.97 -10.47
N ASP A 32 22.47 -19.02 -11.16
CA ASP A 32 22.04 -19.37 -12.50
C ASP A 32 20.66 -20.09 -12.45
N PRO A 33 20.00 -20.28 -13.60
CA PRO A 33 18.67 -20.91 -13.64
C PRO A 33 18.60 -22.29 -12.99
N GLN A 34 19.65 -23.11 -13.14
CA GLN A 34 19.72 -24.43 -12.52
C GLN A 34 19.91 -24.35 -10.99
N GLY A 35 20.66 -23.36 -10.52
CA GLY A 35 20.83 -23.04 -9.10
C GLY A 35 19.53 -22.57 -8.45
N VAL A 36 18.72 -21.77 -9.15
CA VAL A 36 17.37 -21.40 -8.71
C VAL A 36 16.49 -22.64 -8.58
N ASP A 37 16.48 -23.52 -9.60
CA ASP A 37 15.68 -24.75 -9.57
C ASP A 37 16.08 -25.65 -8.41
N SER A 38 17.38 -25.84 -8.21
CA SER A 38 17.93 -26.67 -7.14
C SER A 38 17.57 -26.11 -5.76
N LEU A 39 17.60 -24.78 -5.60
CA LEU A 39 17.22 -24.12 -4.36
C LEU A 39 15.72 -24.30 -4.05
N LEU A 40 14.84 -24.14 -5.05
CA LEU A 40 13.40 -24.32 -4.87
C LEU A 40 13.02 -25.78 -4.57
N VAL A 41 13.63 -26.73 -5.27
CA VAL A 41 13.44 -28.16 -5.01
C VAL A 41 13.88 -28.50 -3.59
N ALA A 42 15.07 -28.05 -3.18
CA ALA A 42 15.55 -28.29 -1.82
C ALA A 42 14.66 -27.64 -0.76
N LEU A 43 14.09 -26.45 -1.04
CA LEU A 43 13.13 -25.80 -0.15
C LEU A 43 11.86 -26.65 0.03
N VAL A 44 11.28 -27.15 -1.06
CA VAL A 44 10.10 -28.01 -1.04
C VAL A 44 10.38 -29.32 -0.31
N GLU A 45 11.51 -29.97 -0.61
CA GLU A 45 11.92 -31.22 0.05
C GLU A 45 12.12 -31.05 1.56
N THR A 46 12.66 -29.90 1.99
CA THR A 46 12.90 -29.63 3.41
C THR A 46 11.62 -29.28 4.16
N LEU A 47 10.67 -28.60 3.51
CA LEU A 47 9.33 -28.35 4.07
C LEU A 47 8.51 -29.65 4.19
N GLY A 48 8.72 -30.60 3.27
CA GLY A 48 7.99 -31.87 3.22
C GLY A 48 6.47 -31.69 3.03
N ASP A 49 5.70 -32.71 3.42
CA ASP A 49 4.23 -32.67 3.45
C ASP A 49 3.66 -31.99 4.71
N ALA A 50 4.50 -31.23 5.44
CA ALA A 50 4.05 -30.59 6.68
C ALA A 50 2.87 -29.65 6.37
N PRO A 51 1.71 -29.84 7.02
CA PRO A 51 0.51 -29.08 6.71
C PRO A 51 0.74 -27.61 7.06
N GLN A 52 0.82 -26.80 6.00
CA GLN A 52 1.01 -25.35 6.01
C GLN A 52 2.31 -24.87 6.66
N ALA A 53 3.19 -24.26 5.87
CA ALA A 53 4.26 -23.44 6.42
C ALA A 53 3.65 -22.43 7.41
N ASN A 54 4.20 -22.30 8.63
CA ASN A 54 3.72 -21.27 9.55
C ASN A 54 3.91 -19.87 8.91
N ALA A 55 3.18 -18.87 9.40
CA ALA A 55 3.21 -17.52 8.83
C ALA A 55 4.64 -16.94 8.71
N ASP A 56 5.50 -17.17 9.71
CA ASP A 56 6.89 -16.68 9.73
C ASP A 56 7.77 -17.34 8.65
N THR A 57 7.58 -18.64 8.40
CA THR A 57 8.28 -19.36 7.33
C THR A 57 7.79 -18.88 5.98
N ALA A 58 6.47 -18.70 5.81
CA ALA A 58 5.89 -18.17 4.58
C ALA A 58 6.42 -16.75 4.26
N ALA A 59 6.54 -15.88 5.27
CA ALA A 59 7.12 -14.55 5.13
C ALA A 59 8.61 -14.60 4.75
N SER A 60 9.38 -15.49 5.37
CA SER A 60 10.81 -15.68 5.06
C SER A 60 11.01 -16.21 3.62
N ILE A 61 10.17 -17.15 3.19
CA ILE A 61 10.18 -17.65 1.80
C ILE A 61 9.79 -16.52 0.84
N GLN A 62 8.77 -15.72 1.16
CA GLN A 62 8.35 -14.59 0.34
C GLN A 62 9.51 -13.62 0.07
N ILE A 63 10.32 -13.28 1.08
CA ILE A 63 11.49 -12.40 0.91
C ILE A 63 12.50 -13.03 -0.06
N LEU A 64 12.75 -14.34 0.05
CA LEU A 64 13.64 -15.04 -0.88
C LEU A 64 13.07 -15.03 -2.31
N ILE A 65 11.79 -15.36 -2.50
CA ILE A 65 11.14 -15.38 -3.81
C ILE A 65 11.17 -13.99 -4.45
N HIS A 66 10.90 -12.93 -3.69
CA HIS A 66 10.98 -11.57 -4.18
C HIS A 66 12.35 -11.27 -4.81
N ARG A 67 13.44 -11.66 -4.14
CA ARG A 67 14.81 -11.51 -4.66
C ARG A 67 15.10 -12.37 -5.89
N LEU A 68 14.61 -13.61 -5.90
CA LEU A 68 14.77 -14.50 -7.06
C LEU A 68 14.02 -13.95 -8.28
N SER A 69 12.85 -13.34 -8.07
CA SER A 69 12.00 -12.77 -9.11
C SER A 69 12.52 -11.45 -9.69
N ALA A 70 13.44 -10.77 -9.02
CA ALA A 70 14.02 -9.50 -9.49
C ALA A 70 14.87 -9.66 -10.77
N LYS A 71 15.23 -10.89 -11.16
CA LYS A 71 15.92 -11.16 -12.42
C LYS A 71 14.91 -11.48 -13.53
N PRO A 72 14.90 -10.73 -14.65
CA PRO A 72 14.19 -11.17 -15.84
C PRO A 72 14.90 -12.40 -16.43
N SER A 73 14.32 -13.58 -16.27
CA SER A 73 14.81 -14.77 -16.97
C SER A 73 14.13 -14.85 -18.32
N GLY A 74 14.79 -14.40 -19.39
CA GLY A 74 14.37 -14.69 -20.77
C GLY A 74 14.51 -16.18 -21.17
N GLN A 75 14.61 -17.09 -20.19
CA GLN A 75 14.73 -18.52 -20.37
C GLN A 75 13.44 -19.21 -19.94
N ALA A 76 13.08 -20.26 -20.68
CA ALA A 76 11.94 -21.09 -20.39
C ALA A 76 12.05 -21.72 -19.00
N TRP A 77 10.92 -21.86 -18.32
CA TRP A 77 10.87 -22.50 -17.00
C TRP A 77 11.03 -24.01 -17.15
N THR A 78 11.83 -24.62 -16.27
CA THR A 78 11.96 -26.08 -16.24
C THR A 78 10.76 -26.71 -15.53
N ASN A 79 10.46 -27.97 -15.84
CA ASN A 79 9.45 -28.74 -15.11
C ASN A 79 9.75 -28.83 -13.61
N ALA A 80 11.03 -28.87 -13.22
CA ALA A 80 11.43 -28.89 -11.81
C ALA A 80 11.01 -27.59 -11.11
N ARG A 81 11.23 -26.44 -11.75
CA ARG A 81 10.79 -25.14 -11.23
C ARG A 81 9.28 -25.03 -11.14
N LEU A 82 8.56 -25.42 -12.20
CA LEU A 82 7.10 -25.38 -12.23
C LEU A 82 6.50 -26.21 -11.09
N ASN A 83 6.96 -27.46 -10.92
CA ASN A 83 6.51 -28.33 -9.84
C ASN A 83 6.83 -27.77 -8.46
N ALA A 84 8.04 -27.24 -8.26
CA ALA A 84 8.43 -26.67 -6.98
C ALA A 84 7.58 -25.45 -6.60
N VAL A 85 7.32 -24.55 -7.57
CA VAL A 85 6.47 -23.38 -7.36
C VAL A 85 5.01 -23.77 -7.10
N GLU A 86 4.48 -24.75 -7.83
CA GLU A 86 3.14 -25.29 -7.55
C GLU A 86 3.06 -25.87 -6.12
N SER A 87 4.04 -26.68 -5.71
CA SER A 87 4.07 -27.24 -4.35
C SER A 87 4.16 -26.15 -3.28
N LEU A 88 5.02 -25.14 -3.46
CA LEU A 88 5.11 -24.01 -2.54
C LEU A 88 3.79 -23.23 -2.45
N TYR A 89 3.11 -23.01 -3.58
CA TYR A 89 1.83 -22.33 -3.62
C TYR A 89 0.77 -23.08 -2.82
N ARG A 90 0.61 -24.39 -3.08
CA ARG A 90 -0.41 -25.22 -2.43
C ARG A 90 -0.12 -25.44 -0.94
N ASN A 91 1.15 -25.47 -0.55
CA ASN A 91 1.55 -25.63 0.85
C ASN A 91 1.60 -24.30 1.63
N ALA A 92 1.55 -23.14 0.96
CA ALA A 92 1.45 -21.86 1.65
C ALA A 92 0.02 -21.67 2.23
N PRO A 93 -0.12 -21.04 3.41
CA PRO A 93 -1.42 -20.60 3.92
C PRO A 93 -2.17 -19.75 2.88
N ILE A 94 -3.49 -19.86 2.84
CA ILE A 94 -4.34 -19.18 1.83
C ILE A 94 -4.32 -17.65 2.01
N GLU A 95 -4.04 -17.18 3.21
CA GLU A 95 -3.94 -15.79 3.63
C GLU A 95 -2.50 -15.24 3.49
N ALA A 96 -1.51 -16.07 3.20
CA ALA A 96 -0.12 -15.64 3.10
C ALA A 96 0.15 -14.93 1.77
N ASP A 97 0.86 -13.80 1.83
CA ASP A 97 1.29 -13.04 0.65
C ASP A 97 2.20 -13.82 -0.29
N LEU A 98 2.83 -14.88 0.21
CA LEU A 98 3.64 -15.80 -0.60
C LEU A 98 2.88 -16.31 -1.84
N ARG A 99 1.58 -16.64 -1.72
CA ARG A 99 0.79 -17.11 -2.86
C ARG A 99 0.70 -16.06 -3.97
N ASN A 100 0.46 -14.80 -3.59
CA ASN A 100 0.40 -13.67 -4.52
C ASN A 100 1.76 -13.43 -5.20
N GLN A 101 2.86 -13.46 -4.42
CA GLN A 101 4.21 -13.25 -4.94
C GLN A 101 4.62 -14.35 -5.92
N LEU A 102 4.28 -15.61 -5.64
CA LEU A 102 4.53 -16.74 -6.55
C LEU A 102 3.76 -16.55 -7.86
N LEU A 103 2.46 -16.22 -7.79
CA LEU A 103 1.67 -15.96 -9.00
C LEU A 103 2.22 -14.79 -9.82
N HIS A 104 2.63 -13.69 -9.18
CA HIS A 104 3.29 -12.58 -9.86
C HIS A 104 4.55 -13.04 -10.60
N TRP A 105 5.40 -13.84 -9.95
CA TRP A 105 6.63 -14.33 -10.56
C TRP A 105 6.38 -15.25 -11.75
N ILE A 106 5.40 -16.16 -11.65
CA ILE A 106 5.01 -17.04 -12.74
C ILE A 106 4.51 -16.21 -13.94
N ALA A 107 3.61 -15.24 -13.70
CA ALA A 107 3.04 -14.42 -14.77
C ALA A 107 4.08 -13.48 -15.42
N ALA A 108 5.04 -12.97 -14.65
CA ALA A 108 6.11 -12.12 -15.15
C ALA A 108 7.18 -12.86 -15.99
N SER A 109 7.19 -14.20 -15.97
CA SER A 109 8.20 -14.99 -16.68
C SER A 109 8.12 -14.91 -18.21
N GLY A 110 6.94 -14.62 -18.77
CA GLY A 110 6.67 -14.71 -20.20
C GLY A 110 6.66 -16.14 -20.76
N ASP A 111 6.83 -17.16 -19.92
CA ASP A 111 6.82 -18.57 -20.31
C ASP A 111 5.37 -19.11 -20.44
N VAL A 112 5.10 -19.87 -21.49
CA VAL A 112 3.75 -20.35 -21.81
C VAL A 112 3.26 -21.41 -20.81
N ASP A 113 4.14 -22.31 -20.37
CA ASP A 113 3.75 -23.37 -19.44
C ASP A 113 3.65 -22.82 -18.01
N ALA A 114 4.49 -21.85 -17.65
CA ALA A 114 4.30 -21.03 -16.47
C ALA A 114 2.94 -20.32 -16.50
N MET A 115 2.56 -19.67 -17.61
CA MET A 115 1.27 -18.99 -17.72
C MET A 115 0.08 -19.96 -17.61
N LYS A 116 0.19 -21.18 -18.12
CA LYS A 116 -0.84 -22.22 -17.92
C LYS A 116 -0.96 -22.61 -16.45
N LEU A 117 0.17 -22.79 -15.74
CA LEU A 117 0.18 -23.07 -14.32
C LEU A 117 -0.43 -21.89 -13.53
N TRP A 118 -0.08 -20.65 -13.87
CA TRP A 118 -0.68 -19.46 -13.28
C TRP A 118 -2.20 -19.47 -13.42
N ALA A 119 -2.69 -19.71 -14.64
CA ALA A 119 -4.11 -19.74 -14.93
C ALA A 119 -4.82 -20.88 -14.19
N GLU A 120 -4.19 -22.04 -14.03
CA GLU A 120 -4.74 -23.14 -13.26
C GLU A 120 -4.82 -22.81 -11.76
N LEU A 121 -3.75 -22.27 -11.17
CA LEU A 121 -3.71 -21.98 -9.74
C LEU A 121 -4.70 -20.87 -9.37
N ILE A 122 -4.75 -19.78 -10.14
CA ILE A 122 -5.65 -18.66 -9.85
C ILE A 122 -7.13 -19.04 -10.02
N THR A 123 -7.48 -19.95 -10.95
CA THR A 123 -8.88 -20.33 -11.16
C THR A 123 -9.33 -21.54 -10.35
N THR A 124 -8.43 -22.33 -9.77
CA THR A 124 -8.79 -23.47 -8.92
C THR A 124 -8.74 -23.14 -7.44
N GLU A 125 -7.73 -22.37 -7.02
CA GLU A 125 -7.47 -22.10 -5.61
C GLU A 125 -6.94 -20.66 -5.42
N PRO A 126 -7.73 -19.62 -5.76
CA PRO A 126 -7.28 -18.23 -5.68
C PRO A 126 -6.84 -17.83 -4.25
N PRO A 127 -5.82 -16.97 -4.08
CA PRO A 127 -5.42 -16.46 -2.77
C PRO A 127 -6.56 -15.69 -2.07
N GLU A 128 -6.63 -15.75 -0.75
CA GLU A 128 -7.58 -14.94 0.04
C GLU A 128 -7.04 -13.53 0.34
N HIS A 129 -5.72 -13.35 0.34
CA HIS A 129 -5.11 -12.05 0.58
C HIS A 129 -5.28 -11.12 -0.64
N ARG A 130 -6.31 -10.28 -0.60
CA ARG A 130 -6.80 -9.50 -1.74
C ARG A 130 -5.86 -8.41 -2.24
N LEU A 131 -5.11 -7.78 -1.33
CA LEU A 131 -4.22 -6.68 -1.70
C LEU A 131 -3.11 -7.16 -2.65
N GLY A 132 -2.63 -8.38 -2.48
CA GLY A 132 -1.62 -8.95 -3.37
C GLY A 132 -2.17 -9.48 -4.71
N LEU A 133 -3.49 -9.68 -4.85
CA LEU A 133 -4.07 -10.17 -6.11
C LEU A 133 -3.81 -9.20 -7.27
N VAL A 134 -3.81 -7.89 -7.02
CA VAL A 134 -3.49 -6.88 -8.04
C VAL A 134 -2.09 -7.14 -8.63
N MET A 135 -1.11 -7.46 -7.78
CA MET A 135 0.25 -7.79 -8.22
C MET A 135 0.29 -9.08 -9.05
N ALA A 136 -0.52 -10.08 -8.71
CA ALA A 136 -0.60 -11.33 -9.46
C ALA A 136 -1.13 -11.13 -10.90
N PHE A 137 -2.02 -10.15 -11.11
CA PHE A 137 -2.58 -9.82 -12.42
C PHE A 137 -1.79 -8.75 -13.20
N ALA A 138 -0.97 -7.94 -12.51
CA ALA A 138 -0.22 -6.85 -13.13
C ALA A 138 0.59 -7.25 -14.39
N PRO A 139 1.25 -8.44 -14.44
CA PRO A 139 2.00 -8.81 -15.64
C PRO A 139 1.15 -8.97 -16.91
N LEU A 140 -0.13 -9.30 -16.77
CA LEU A 140 -1.07 -9.44 -17.89
C LEU A 140 -1.47 -8.08 -18.49
N MET A 141 -1.20 -6.98 -17.77
CA MET A 141 -1.47 -5.62 -18.22
C MET A 141 -0.22 -4.90 -18.78
N HIS A 142 0.90 -5.61 -18.97
CA HIS A 142 2.06 -5.02 -19.62
C HIS A 142 1.81 -4.76 -21.12
N LYS A 143 2.46 -3.72 -21.64
CA LYS A 143 2.40 -3.34 -23.05
C LYS A 143 2.82 -4.48 -23.99
N ASP A 144 3.77 -5.31 -23.58
CA ASP A 144 4.32 -6.38 -24.43
C ASP A 144 3.61 -7.73 -24.27
N PHE A 145 2.61 -7.82 -23.40
CA PHE A 145 1.84 -9.05 -23.21
C PHE A 145 0.79 -9.24 -24.32
N ASP A 146 0.78 -10.37 -25.00
CA ASP A 146 -0.24 -10.73 -26.00
C ASP A 146 -1.17 -11.82 -25.43
N PRO A 147 -2.45 -11.53 -25.15
CA PRO A 147 -3.34 -12.45 -24.44
C PRO A 147 -3.77 -13.62 -25.33
N PRO A 148 -3.33 -14.86 -25.05
CA PRO A 148 -3.69 -15.98 -25.89
C PRO A 148 -5.18 -16.36 -25.71
N PRO A 149 -5.88 -16.82 -26.76
CA PRO A 149 -7.33 -17.10 -26.69
C PRO A 149 -7.73 -18.09 -25.58
N TRP A 150 -6.89 -19.10 -25.31
CA TRP A 150 -7.15 -20.09 -24.26
C TRP A 150 -7.17 -19.47 -22.86
N LEU A 151 -6.36 -18.44 -22.62
CA LEU A 151 -6.32 -17.75 -21.33
C LEU A 151 -7.56 -16.88 -21.15
N GLN A 152 -7.97 -16.19 -22.21
CA GLN A 152 -9.21 -15.40 -22.24
C GLN A 152 -10.42 -16.29 -21.88
N GLU A 153 -10.53 -17.47 -22.51
CA GLU A 153 -11.62 -18.42 -22.26
C GLU A 153 -11.58 -18.97 -20.82
N LYS A 154 -10.41 -19.42 -20.34
CA LYS A 154 -10.27 -19.97 -18.98
C LYS A 154 -10.61 -18.94 -17.91
N LEU A 155 -10.12 -17.71 -18.03
CA LEU A 155 -10.45 -16.62 -17.11
C LEU A 155 -11.93 -16.25 -17.17
N LEU A 156 -12.52 -16.21 -18.36
CA LEU A 156 -13.95 -15.93 -18.51
C LEU A 156 -14.81 -17.03 -17.86
N VAL A 157 -14.47 -18.31 -18.06
CA VAL A 157 -15.28 -19.43 -17.57
C VAL A 157 -15.05 -19.70 -16.09
N GLU A 158 -13.80 -19.89 -15.69
CA GLU A 158 -13.45 -20.32 -14.35
C GLU A 158 -13.08 -19.14 -13.45
N GLY A 159 -12.33 -18.16 -13.97
CA GLY A 159 -11.90 -16.99 -13.20
C GLY A 159 -13.07 -16.16 -12.68
N THR A 160 -14.04 -15.83 -13.54
CA THR A 160 -15.21 -15.03 -13.13
C THR A 160 -16.19 -15.77 -12.21
N SER A 161 -16.00 -17.08 -11.99
CA SER A 161 -16.80 -17.85 -11.02
C SER A 161 -16.40 -17.57 -9.57
N HIS A 162 -15.24 -16.95 -9.34
CA HIS A 162 -14.71 -16.61 -8.02
C HIS A 162 -14.89 -15.13 -7.72
N MET A 163 -15.66 -14.81 -6.69
CA MET A 163 -16.03 -13.43 -6.35
C MET A 163 -14.82 -12.52 -6.08
N GLN A 164 -13.75 -13.06 -5.47
CA GLN A 164 -12.56 -12.29 -5.09
C GLN A 164 -11.64 -11.90 -6.26
N ILE A 165 -11.69 -12.62 -7.39
CA ILE A 165 -10.84 -12.33 -8.58
C ILE A 165 -11.65 -11.84 -9.78
N ALA A 166 -12.97 -12.04 -9.80
CA ALA A 166 -13.82 -11.61 -10.91
C ALA A 166 -13.62 -10.12 -11.29
N PRO A 167 -13.55 -9.15 -10.35
CA PRO A 167 -13.25 -7.75 -10.70
C PRO A 167 -11.95 -7.60 -11.48
N LEU A 168 -10.86 -8.24 -11.03
CA LEU A 168 -9.54 -8.17 -11.68
C LEU A 168 -9.55 -8.83 -13.06
N VAL A 169 -10.29 -9.93 -13.24
CA VAL A 169 -10.47 -10.55 -14.56
C VAL A 169 -11.15 -9.57 -15.52
N PHE A 170 -12.21 -8.89 -15.08
CA PHE A 170 -12.88 -7.88 -15.91
C PHE A 170 -11.99 -6.66 -16.17
N ASP A 171 -11.21 -6.19 -15.18
CA ASP A 171 -10.25 -5.09 -15.37
C ASP A 171 -9.19 -5.45 -16.41
N VAL A 172 -8.68 -6.68 -16.40
CA VAL A 172 -7.75 -7.18 -17.44
C VAL A 172 -8.41 -7.23 -18.81
N PHE A 173 -9.65 -7.71 -18.91
CA PHE A 173 -10.38 -7.72 -20.18
C PHE A 173 -10.65 -6.31 -20.72
N ASN A 174 -11.07 -5.38 -19.85
CA ASN A 174 -11.26 -3.97 -20.17
C ASN A 174 -9.96 -3.35 -20.68
N PHE A 175 -8.84 -3.62 -19.99
CA PHE A 175 -7.52 -3.15 -20.39
C PHE A 175 -7.10 -3.71 -21.76
N TRP A 176 -7.24 -5.02 -21.99
CA TRP A 176 -6.89 -5.64 -23.27
C TRP A 176 -7.71 -5.05 -24.43
N PHE A 177 -9.00 -4.81 -24.21
CA PHE A 177 -9.87 -4.22 -25.23
C PHE A 177 -9.52 -2.76 -25.49
N ARG A 178 -9.40 -1.93 -24.45
CA ARG A 178 -9.01 -0.51 -24.56
C ARG A 178 -7.64 -0.32 -25.21
N SER A 179 -6.70 -1.22 -24.92
CA SER A 179 -5.34 -1.19 -25.47
C SER A 179 -5.23 -1.87 -26.84
N GLU A 180 -6.36 -2.21 -27.47
CA GLU A 180 -6.45 -2.86 -28.79
C GLU A 180 -5.68 -4.20 -28.90
N LYS A 181 -5.40 -4.86 -27.77
CA LYS A 181 -4.76 -6.20 -27.72
C LYS A 181 -5.70 -7.29 -28.20
N VAL A 182 -7.01 -7.05 -28.09
CA VAL A 182 -8.06 -7.93 -28.59
C VAL A 182 -9.06 -7.11 -29.40
N SER A 183 -9.54 -7.68 -30.50
CA SER A 183 -10.50 -7.01 -31.39
C SER A 183 -11.94 -7.04 -30.88
N LYS A 184 -12.23 -7.93 -29.92
CA LYS A 184 -13.52 -8.04 -29.25
C LYS A 184 -13.30 -8.17 -27.76
N HIS A 185 -14.19 -7.59 -26.98
CA HIS A 185 -14.11 -7.71 -25.53
C HIS A 185 -14.37 -9.17 -25.12
N PRO A 186 -13.47 -9.83 -24.35
CA PRO A 186 -13.61 -11.25 -24.02
C PRO A 186 -14.94 -11.59 -23.33
N ALA A 187 -15.48 -10.67 -22.53
CA ALA A 187 -16.76 -10.84 -21.84
C ALA A 187 -18.01 -10.42 -22.64
N GLU A 188 -17.88 -9.90 -23.87
CA GLU A 188 -19.01 -9.51 -24.72
C GLU A 188 -20.08 -10.60 -24.86
N PRO A 189 -19.75 -11.91 -25.02
CA PRO A 189 -20.76 -12.97 -25.12
C PRO A 189 -21.65 -13.13 -23.88
N ARG A 190 -21.30 -12.51 -22.75
CA ARG A 190 -22.05 -12.58 -21.48
C ARG A 190 -22.80 -11.29 -21.15
N LEU A 191 -22.92 -10.35 -22.08
CA LEU A 191 -23.51 -9.02 -21.86
C LEU A 191 -24.82 -9.05 -21.05
N ASP A 192 -25.81 -9.83 -21.46
CA ASP A 192 -27.13 -9.89 -20.80
C ASP A 192 -27.05 -10.44 -19.36
N HIS A 193 -26.18 -11.43 -19.15
CA HIS A 193 -25.96 -12.01 -17.84
C HIS A 193 -25.26 -11.00 -16.91
N LEU A 194 -24.25 -10.31 -17.42
CA LEU A 194 -23.52 -9.28 -16.68
C LEU A 194 -24.41 -8.08 -16.35
N LEU A 195 -25.31 -7.69 -17.25
CA LEU A 195 -26.28 -6.62 -17.00
C LEU A 195 -27.26 -7.01 -15.87
N THR A 196 -27.67 -8.27 -15.84
CA THR A 196 -28.51 -8.81 -14.77
C THR A 196 -27.77 -8.81 -13.43
N LEU A 197 -26.52 -9.31 -13.41
CA LEU A 197 -25.66 -9.33 -12.23
C LEU A 197 -25.40 -7.92 -11.70
N PHE A 198 -25.03 -6.99 -12.58
CA PHE A 198 -24.82 -5.58 -12.25
C PHE A 198 -26.04 -4.97 -11.56
N GLY A 199 -27.24 -5.20 -12.12
CA GLY A 199 -28.48 -4.75 -11.52
C GLY A 199 -28.77 -5.35 -10.14
N GLN A 200 -28.37 -6.61 -9.89
CA GLN A 200 -28.50 -7.26 -8.59
C GLN A 200 -27.55 -6.66 -7.56
N LEU A 201 -26.28 -6.44 -7.93
CA LEU A 201 -25.26 -5.86 -7.06
C LEU A 201 -25.62 -4.43 -6.64
N ILE A 202 -26.02 -3.57 -7.60
CA ILE A 202 -26.49 -2.21 -7.29
C ILE A 202 -27.70 -2.24 -6.35
N GLY A 203 -28.66 -3.13 -6.60
CA GLY A 203 -29.84 -3.28 -5.76
C GLY A 203 -29.51 -3.77 -4.34
N GLN A 204 -28.45 -4.55 -4.16
CA GLN A 204 -27.96 -4.96 -2.84
C GLN A 204 -27.24 -3.80 -2.14
N LEU A 205 -26.34 -3.10 -2.83
CA LEU A 205 -25.64 -1.93 -2.28
C LEU A 205 -26.64 -0.83 -1.85
N GLY A 206 -27.66 -0.54 -2.66
CA GLY A 206 -28.69 0.43 -2.30
C GLY A 206 -29.46 0.07 -1.03
N LYS A 207 -29.80 -1.22 -0.84
CA LYS A 207 -30.43 -1.69 0.41
C LYS A 207 -29.52 -1.49 1.62
N ILE A 208 -28.21 -1.72 1.46
CA ILE A 208 -27.23 -1.52 2.53
C ILE A 208 -27.16 -0.03 2.90
N GLU A 209 -27.14 0.88 1.92
CA GLU A 209 -27.13 2.33 2.16
C GLU A 209 -28.40 2.86 2.84
N GLU A 210 -29.53 2.19 2.66
CA GLU A 210 -30.79 2.47 3.35
C GLU A 210 -30.84 1.90 4.79
N GLY A 211 -29.80 1.19 5.22
CA GLY A 211 -29.74 0.52 6.53
C GLY A 211 -30.49 -0.82 6.58
N ASN A 212 -30.91 -1.37 5.43
CA ASN A 212 -31.55 -2.68 5.32
C ASN A 212 -30.51 -3.81 5.34
N ILE A 213 -29.76 -3.90 6.44
CA ILE A 213 -28.71 -4.90 6.65
C ILE A 213 -29.30 -6.14 7.32
N ARG A 214 -28.89 -7.32 6.83
CA ARG A 214 -29.21 -8.61 7.45
C ARG A 214 -28.62 -8.67 8.86
N LYS A 215 -29.47 -8.85 9.88
CA LYS A 215 -29.07 -8.81 11.30
C LYS A 215 -28.19 -9.99 11.75
N ASP A 216 -28.10 -11.03 10.92
CA ASP A 216 -27.40 -12.28 11.16
C ASP A 216 -25.98 -12.34 10.57
N VAL A 217 -25.53 -11.28 9.89
CA VAL A 217 -24.20 -11.21 9.28
C VAL A 217 -23.26 -10.41 10.18
N ASP A 218 -22.08 -10.95 10.47
CA ASP A 218 -21.06 -10.22 11.21
C ASP A 218 -20.51 -9.04 10.38
N LEU A 219 -19.98 -8.02 11.07
CA LEU A 219 -19.54 -6.78 10.43
C LEU A 219 -18.37 -6.99 9.45
N LEU A 220 -17.49 -7.96 9.72
CA LEU A 220 -16.32 -8.24 8.89
C LEU A 220 -16.76 -8.85 7.55
N THR A 221 -17.58 -9.89 7.60
CA THR A 221 -18.18 -10.55 6.44
C THR A 221 -19.00 -9.57 5.61
N LEU A 222 -19.75 -8.67 6.26
CA LEU A 222 -20.50 -7.63 5.56
C LEU A 222 -19.58 -6.66 4.81
N ASN A 223 -18.53 -6.17 5.47
CA ASN A 223 -17.56 -5.25 4.85
C ASN A 223 -16.85 -5.90 3.65
N LEU A 224 -16.49 -7.19 3.76
CA LEU A 224 -15.90 -7.95 2.65
C LEU A 224 -16.86 -8.05 1.47
N GLN A 225 -18.14 -8.38 1.72
CA GLN A 225 -19.17 -8.45 0.67
C GLN A 225 -19.39 -7.11 -0.02
N ILE A 226 -19.40 -6.01 0.73
CA ILE A 226 -19.52 -4.66 0.18
C ILE A 226 -18.31 -4.36 -0.70
N SER A 227 -17.09 -4.61 -0.20
CA SER A 227 -15.86 -4.37 -0.94
C SER A 227 -15.79 -5.13 -2.26
N ASP A 228 -16.21 -6.41 -2.27
CA ASP A 228 -16.25 -7.22 -3.50
C ASP A 228 -17.31 -6.71 -4.47
N SER A 229 -18.49 -6.40 -3.95
CA SER A 229 -19.59 -5.88 -4.76
C SER A 229 -19.23 -4.55 -5.41
N VAL A 230 -18.61 -3.64 -4.65
CA VAL A 230 -18.12 -2.35 -5.15
C VAL A 230 -17.07 -2.57 -6.24
N SER A 231 -16.09 -3.45 -5.99
CA SER A 231 -15.02 -3.72 -6.95
C SER A 231 -15.58 -4.27 -8.27
N LEU A 232 -16.49 -5.24 -8.20
CA LEU A 232 -17.12 -5.81 -9.39
C LEU A 232 -18.02 -4.80 -10.12
N VAL A 233 -18.80 -4.00 -9.38
CA VAL A 233 -19.64 -2.94 -9.96
C VAL A 233 -18.79 -1.93 -10.72
N VAL A 234 -17.63 -1.54 -10.17
CA VAL A 234 -16.67 -0.63 -10.82
C VAL A 234 -16.17 -1.22 -12.15
N SER A 235 -15.67 -2.46 -12.13
CA SER A 235 -15.17 -3.12 -13.35
C SER A 235 -16.26 -3.28 -14.42
N LEU A 236 -17.51 -3.52 -13.99
CA LEU A 236 -18.66 -3.63 -14.89
C LEU A 236 -19.11 -2.28 -15.46
N CYS A 237 -18.98 -1.17 -14.72
CA CYS A 237 -19.25 0.17 -15.27
C CYS A 237 -18.33 0.44 -16.47
N ASP A 238 -17.03 0.19 -16.31
CA ASP A 238 -16.06 0.39 -17.38
C ASP A 238 -16.32 -0.55 -18.56
N PHE A 239 -16.64 -1.82 -18.31
CA PHE A 239 -17.05 -2.78 -19.34
C PHE A 239 -18.23 -2.27 -20.18
N PHE A 240 -19.31 -1.79 -19.55
CA PHE A 240 -20.47 -1.29 -20.28
C PHE A 240 -20.19 0.01 -21.03
N GLY A 241 -19.35 0.88 -20.46
CA GLY A 241 -18.90 2.09 -21.13
C GLY A 241 -18.05 1.78 -22.36
N LEU A 242 -17.11 0.84 -22.25
CA LEU A 242 -16.23 0.41 -23.36
C LEU A 242 -17.01 -0.27 -24.50
N LEU A 243 -18.04 -1.05 -24.17
CA LEU A 243 -18.91 -1.66 -25.17
C LEU A 243 -19.98 -0.73 -25.74
N GLU A 244 -20.01 0.54 -25.31
CA GLU A 244 -21.01 1.52 -25.71
C GLU A 244 -22.46 0.98 -25.57
N SER A 245 -22.73 0.25 -24.48
CA SER A 245 -24.00 -0.46 -24.32
C SER A 245 -25.14 0.44 -23.86
N ASP A 246 -26.00 0.88 -24.79
CA ASP A 246 -27.23 1.63 -24.48
C ASP A 246 -28.16 0.90 -23.50
N LEU A 247 -28.17 -0.44 -23.52
CA LEU A 247 -28.97 -1.27 -22.61
C LEU A 247 -28.58 -1.10 -21.13
N ALA A 248 -27.32 -0.71 -20.88
CA ALA A 248 -26.80 -0.53 -19.53
C ALA A 248 -27.16 0.83 -18.91
N LYS A 249 -27.53 1.83 -19.71
CA LYS A 249 -27.81 3.21 -19.23
C LYS A 249 -28.72 3.27 -18.00
N PRO A 250 -29.90 2.60 -17.96
CA PRO A 250 -30.76 2.66 -16.78
C PRO A 250 -30.10 2.11 -15.51
N LYS A 251 -29.23 1.11 -15.64
CA LYS A 251 -28.49 0.53 -14.50
C LYS A 251 -27.29 1.39 -14.11
N LEU A 252 -26.62 2.02 -15.06
CA LEU A 252 -25.56 2.98 -14.77
C LEU A 252 -26.10 4.21 -14.02
N HIS A 253 -27.28 4.73 -14.38
CA HIS A 253 -27.92 5.79 -13.58
C HIS A 253 -28.25 5.33 -12.15
N GLN A 254 -28.70 4.07 -11.97
CA GLN A 254 -28.92 3.51 -10.63
C GLN A 254 -27.62 3.41 -9.83
N ALA A 255 -26.51 3.02 -10.46
CA ALA A 255 -25.19 2.97 -9.83
C ALA A 255 -24.69 4.38 -9.46
N MET A 256 -24.85 5.36 -10.34
CA MET A 256 -24.48 6.76 -10.12
C MET A 256 -25.25 7.39 -8.94
N ALA A 257 -26.46 6.92 -8.67
CA ALA A 257 -27.30 7.39 -7.57
C ALA A 257 -26.92 6.80 -6.19
N LEU A 258 -26.04 5.80 -6.12
CA LEU A 258 -25.50 5.30 -4.85
C LEU A 258 -24.61 6.35 -4.19
N LYS A 259 -24.44 6.29 -2.87
CA LYS A 259 -23.57 7.23 -2.12
C LYS A 259 -22.09 6.89 -2.22
N HIS A 260 -21.74 5.66 -2.61
CA HIS A 260 -20.35 5.23 -2.68
C HIS A 260 -19.55 5.93 -3.79
N ARG A 261 -18.66 6.87 -3.43
CA ARG A 261 -17.90 7.75 -4.36
C ARG A 261 -17.19 7.02 -5.50
N ARG A 262 -16.54 5.88 -5.24
CA ARG A 262 -15.89 5.07 -6.29
C ARG A 262 -16.90 4.55 -7.33
N VAL A 263 -18.07 4.09 -6.89
CA VAL A 263 -19.12 3.61 -7.80
C VAL A 263 -19.72 4.79 -8.58
N GLN A 264 -19.97 5.91 -7.92
CA GLN A 264 -20.46 7.12 -8.59
C GLN A 264 -19.51 7.57 -9.69
N THR A 265 -18.21 7.65 -9.40
CA THR A 265 -17.20 8.08 -10.37
C THR A 265 -17.20 7.18 -11.61
N GLU A 266 -17.18 5.87 -11.41
CA GLU A 266 -17.07 4.89 -12.51
C GLU A 266 -18.36 4.78 -13.33
N ALA A 267 -19.53 4.84 -12.67
CA ALA A 267 -20.82 4.90 -13.35
C ALA A 267 -20.99 6.20 -14.16
N SER A 268 -20.55 7.33 -13.60
CA SER A 268 -20.62 8.64 -14.26
C SER A 268 -19.68 8.70 -15.48
N ALA A 269 -18.48 8.11 -15.38
CA ALA A 269 -17.56 7.94 -16.51
C ALA A 269 -18.14 7.08 -17.63
N ALA A 270 -18.76 5.95 -17.29
CA ALA A 270 -19.44 5.11 -18.26
C ALA A 270 -20.60 5.86 -18.95
N LEU A 271 -21.42 6.59 -18.19
CA LEU A 271 -22.52 7.41 -18.73
C LEU A 271 -22.02 8.54 -19.64
N ALA A 272 -20.98 9.26 -19.22
CA ALA A 272 -20.38 10.32 -20.03
C ALA A 272 -19.81 9.78 -21.34
N ARG A 273 -19.16 8.60 -21.31
CA ARG A 273 -18.67 7.90 -22.52
C ARG A 273 -19.82 7.50 -23.46
N LEU A 274 -20.98 7.18 -22.91
CA LEU A 274 -22.22 6.89 -23.66
C LEU A 274 -22.97 8.15 -24.13
N GLY A 275 -22.42 9.34 -23.90
CA GLY A 275 -23.00 10.62 -24.32
C GLY A 275 -24.12 11.16 -23.42
N GLU A 276 -24.27 10.65 -22.18
CA GLU A 276 -25.25 11.15 -21.22
C GLU A 276 -24.66 12.35 -20.44
N GLU A 277 -25.28 13.52 -20.57
CA GLU A 277 -24.80 14.77 -19.95
C GLU A 277 -24.83 14.72 -18.42
N GLU A 278 -25.81 14.04 -17.83
CA GLU A 278 -25.91 13.87 -16.37
C GLU A 278 -24.69 13.14 -15.80
N GLY A 279 -24.10 12.20 -16.55
CA GLY A 279 -22.87 11.52 -16.17
C GLY A 279 -21.68 12.49 -16.16
N LYS A 280 -21.58 13.35 -17.17
CA LYS A 280 -20.54 14.39 -17.24
C LYS A 280 -20.69 15.41 -16.11
N GLU A 281 -21.89 15.92 -15.86
CA GLU A 281 -22.17 16.86 -14.78
C GLU A 281 -21.81 16.29 -13.40
N MET A 282 -22.14 15.01 -13.16
CA MET A 282 -21.78 14.32 -11.93
C MET A 282 -20.27 14.18 -11.77
N LEU A 283 -19.53 13.82 -12.83
CA LEU A 283 -18.06 13.78 -12.77
C LEU A 283 -17.47 15.13 -12.39
N ILE A 284 -17.93 16.21 -13.02
CA ILE A 284 -17.46 17.57 -12.71
C ILE A 284 -17.69 17.89 -11.24
N SER A 285 -18.87 17.56 -10.69
CA SER A 285 -19.17 17.75 -9.27
C SER A 285 -18.27 16.90 -8.36
N LEU A 286 -17.95 15.66 -8.74
CA LEU A 286 -17.08 14.76 -7.98
C LEU A 286 -15.61 15.22 -7.93
N ALA A 287 -15.19 16.20 -8.76
CA ALA A 287 -13.86 16.78 -8.67
C ALA A 287 -13.61 17.49 -7.32
N GLU A 288 -14.67 17.93 -6.63
CA GLU A 288 -14.57 18.53 -5.30
C GLU A 288 -14.12 17.52 -4.24
N GLU A 289 -14.46 16.24 -4.43
CA GLU A 289 -14.21 15.16 -3.46
C GLU A 289 -12.78 14.63 -3.58
N PRO A 290 -11.89 14.83 -2.57
CA PRO A 290 -10.48 14.50 -2.69
C PRO A 290 -10.19 13.05 -3.08
N VAL A 291 -10.97 12.10 -2.56
CA VAL A 291 -10.81 10.66 -2.84
C VAL A 291 -11.20 10.26 -4.28
N ALA A 292 -12.01 11.07 -4.97
CA ALA A 292 -12.47 10.80 -6.34
C ALA A 292 -11.74 11.66 -7.39
N ARG A 293 -11.25 12.84 -7.00
CA ARG A 293 -10.73 13.88 -7.89
C ARG A 293 -9.71 13.40 -8.91
N LEU A 294 -8.64 12.69 -8.53
CA LEU A 294 -7.62 12.23 -9.50
C LEU A 294 -8.21 11.32 -10.58
N ARG A 295 -9.17 10.48 -10.20
CA ARG A 295 -9.88 9.60 -11.15
C ARG A 295 -10.79 10.41 -12.08
N VAL A 296 -11.49 11.41 -11.53
CA VAL A 296 -12.30 12.36 -12.29
C VAL A 296 -11.46 13.13 -13.30
N LEU A 297 -10.30 13.68 -12.90
CA LEU A 297 -9.41 14.43 -13.79
C LEU A 297 -8.93 13.57 -14.96
N ASN A 298 -8.53 12.33 -14.69
CA ASN A 298 -8.14 11.39 -15.75
C ASN A 298 -9.29 11.13 -16.73
N TYR A 299 -10.52 10.94 -16.25
CA TYR A 299 -11.68 10.78 -17.13
C TYR A 299 -12.04 12.05 -17.90
N ALA A 300 -11.92 13.21 -17.26
CA ALA A 300 -12.17 14.49 -17.91
C ALA A 300 -11.14 14.78 -19.02
N GLU A 301 -9.90 14.37 -18.84
CA GLU A 301 -8.87 14.40 -19.88
C GLU A 301 -9.18 13.41 -21.01
N GLU A 302 -9.42 12.13 -20.68
CA GLU A 302 -9.74 11.06 -21.64
C GLU A 302 -10.95 11.43 -22.53
N LEU A 303 -12.00 11.97 -21.92
CA LEU A 303 -13.27 12.30 -22.58
C LEU A 303 -13.32 13.75 -23.12
N GLY A 304 -12.22 14.51 -22.99
CA GLY A 304 -12.07 15.82 -23.63
C GLY A 304 -12.86 16.98 -23.00
N PHE A 305 -13.20 16.90 -21.71
CA PHE A 305 -13.90 17.95 -20.96
C PHE A 305 -13.15 18.50 -19.74
N LEU A 306 -11.86 18.21 -19.59
CA LEU A 306 -11.02 18.72 -18.48
C LEU A 306 -11.15 20.24 -18.23
N LYS A 307 -11.29 21.03 -19.31
CA LYS A 307 -11.50 22.48 -19.25
C LYS A 307 -12.78 22.92 -18.53
N ASP A 308 -13.74 22.01 -18.38
CA ASP A 308 -15.02 22.26 -17.71
C ASP A 308 -14.92 22.01 -16.20
N VAL A 309 -13.84 21.35 -15.72
CA VAL A 309 -13.53 21.20 -14.30
C VAL A 309 -12.85 22.47 -13.78
N SER A 310 -13.22 22.93 -12.58
CA SER A 310 -12.59 24.11 -11.97
C SER A 310 -11.07 23.97 -11.87
N LEU A 311 -10.33 25.05 -12.17
CA LEU A 311 -8.86 25.06 -12.09
C LEU A 311 -8.34 24.84 -10.66
N GLU A 312 -9.13 25.16 -9.65
CA GLU A 312 -8.75 24.95 -8.24
C GLU A 312 -8.56 23.46 -7.92
N TRP A 313 -9.30 22.58 -8.61
CA TRP A 313 -9.22 21.12 -8.45
C TRP A 313 -8.14 20.48 -9.32
N GLN A 314 -7.47 21.25 -10.18
CA GLN A 314 -6.41 20.78 -11.08
C GLN A 314 -5.00 21.12 -10.56
N GLY A 315 -4.91 21.93 -9.50
CA GLY A 315 -3.63 22.38 -8.94
C GLY A 315 -2.87 21.32 -8.16
N GLU A 316 -1.60 21.59 -7.89
CA GLU A 316 -0.71 20.67 -7.16
C GLU A 316 -1.16 20.41 -5.73
N ILE A 317 -1.67 21.43 -5.03
CA ILE A 317 -2.22 21.28 -3.67
C ILE A 317 -3.43 20.34 -3.67
N ALA A 318 -4.37 20.52 -4.60
CA ALA A 318 -5.55 19.65 -4.71
C ALA A 318 -5.17 18.21 -5.10
N THR A 319 -4.11 18.05 -5.90
CA THR A 319 -3.54 16.75 -6.24
C THR A 319 -2.91 16.08 -5.02
N ALA A 320 -2.13 16.82 -4.23
CA ALA A 320 -1.52 16.35 -2.99
C ALA A 320 -2.60 15.98 -1.94
N GLU A 321 -3.62 16.82 -1.77
CA GLU A 321 -4.79 16.53 -0.92
C GLU A 321 -5.46 15.22 -1.32
N SER A 322 -5.65 14.98 -2.63
CA SER A 322 -6.22 13.74 -3.14
C SER A 322 -5.34 12.52 -2.87
N HIS A 323 -4.02 12.64 -3.01
CA HIS A 323 -3.11 11.56 -2.65
C HIS A 323 -3.25 11.17 -1.18
N LEU A 324 -3.33 12.15 -0.28
CA LEU A 324 -3.54 11.88 1.14
C LEU A 324 -4.89 11.20 1.40
N ALA A 325 -5.97 11.72 0.80
CA ALA A 325 -7.31 11.15 0.97
C ALA A 325 -7.39 9.70 0.50
N ILE A 326 -6.80 9.39 -0.66
CA ILE A 326 -6.74 8.03 -1.21
C ILE A 326 -5.92 7.12 -0.30
N TRP A 327 -4.76 7.60 0.18
CA TRP A 327 -3.89 6.83 1.08
C TRP A 327 -4.57 6.52 2.40
N LEU A 328 -5.22 7.50 3.04
CA LEU A 328 -5.97 7.31 4.29
C LEU A 328 -7.16 6.36 4.12
N SER A 329 -7.75 6.33 2.93
CA SER A 329 -8.85 5.43 2.56
C SER A 329 -8.41 3.98 2.33
N ASP A 330 -7.10 3.69 2.25
CA ASP A 330 -6.60 2.32 2.13
C ASP A 330 -6.94 1.52 3.40
N PRO A 331 -7.45 0.27 3.28
CA PRO A 331 -7.81 -0.57 4.43
C PRO A 331 -6.67 -0.86 5.42
N ARG A 332 -5.40 -0.71 5.01
CA ARG A 332 -4.23 -0.82 5.90
C ARG A 332 -4.00 0.42 6.76
N GLN A 333 -4.64 1.53 6.41
CA GLN A 333 -4.61 2.78 7.16
C GLN A 333 -5.87 2.88 8.01
N VAL A 334 -6.80 3.78 7.65
CA VAL A 334 -8.08 3.95 8.35
C VAL A 334 -9.24 3.30 7.59
N GLY A 335 -9.10 3.10 6.27
CA GLY A 335 -10.07 2.39 5.43
C GLY A 335 -11.26 3.22 4.96
N PHE A 336 -11.26 4.53 5.23
CA PHE A 336 -12.24 5.48 4.70
C PHE A 336 -11.63 6.88 4.60
N ALA A 337 -12.19 7.70 3.71
CA ALA A 337 -11.71 9.06 3.49
C ALA A 337 -12.03 9.95 4.71
N PRO A 338 -11.14 10.88 5.07
CA PRO A 338 -11.45 11.91 6.05
C PRO A 338 -12.59 12.81 5.58
N ALA A 339 -13.33 13.39 6.52
CA ALA A 339 -14.42 14.32 6.25
C ALA A 339 -13.89 15.72 5.86
N GLU A 340 -12.69 16.07 6.32
CA GLU A 340 -12.03 17.34 6.02
C GLU A 340 -10.52 17.11 5.88
N ILE A 341 -9.91 17.77 4.90
CA ILE A 341 -8.45 17.89 4.74
C ILE A 341 -8.15 19.36 4.50
N LYS A 342 -7.20 19.93 5.24
CA LYS A 342 -6.83 21.34 5.15
C LYS A 342 -5.32 21.50 5.10
N LEU A 343 -4.84 22.26 4.12
CA LEU A 343 -3.42 22.61 4.03
C LEU A 343 -3.01 23.44 5.25
N ILE A 344 -1.99 22.97 5.98
CA ILE A 344 -1.36 23.70 7.09
C ILE A 344 -0.15 24.47 6.58
N ASP A 345 0.72 23.81 5.81
CA ASP A 345 1.95 24.38 5.29
C ASP A 345 2.37 23.72 3.98
N ASN A 346 3.15 24.45 3.18
CA ASN A 346 3.85 23.88 2.03
C ASN A 346 5.19 24.59 1.83
N ARG A 347 6.23 23.83 1.49
CA ARG A 347 7.58 24.35 1.23
C ARG A 347 8.39 23.41 0.36
N GLU A 348 9.40 23.95 -0.31
CA GLU A 348 10.40 23.15 -1.02
C GLU A 348 11.50 22.72 -0.05
N LEU A 349 11.87 21.43 -0.07
CA LEU A 349 12.93 20.86 0.75
C LEU A 349 13.87 20.05 -0.12
N ASN A 350 15.18 20.09 0.11
CA ASN A 350 16.17 19.17 -0.46
C ASN A 350 16.06 17.76 0.17
N TRP A 351 14.86 17.34 0.55
CA TRP A 351 14.54 16.01 1.04
C TRP A 351 13.29 15.52 0.31
N PRO A 352 13.25 14.25 -0.10
CA PRO A 352 14.23 13.18 0.09
C PRO A 352 15.23 13.05 -1.07
N SER A 353 15.26 14.03 -1.99
CA SER A 353 16.17 13.97 -3.13
C SER A 353 17.63 14.25 -2.75
N TYR A 354 17.89 15.06 -1.71
CA TYR A 354 19.21 15.58 -1.30
C TYR A 354 19.94 16.47 -2.31
N ASP A 355 19.69 16.28 -3.60
CA ASP A 355 20.30 17.04 -4.70
C ASP A 355 19.40 18.17 -5.23
N HIS A 356 18.07 17.99 -5.16
CA HIS A 356 17.09 18.89 -5.74
C HIS A 356 15.95 19.19 -4.76
N PRO A 357 15.49 20.45 -4.65
CA PRO A 357 14.32 20.77 -3.85
C PRO A 357 13.08 20.04 -4.38
N VAL A 358 12.29 19.49 -3.46
CA VAL A 358 11.03 18.81 -3.72
C VAL A 358 9.93 19.51 -2.93
N GLN A 359 8.83 19.80 -3.59
CA GLN A 359 7.67 20.41 -2.97
C GLN A 359 7.00 19.44 -1.99
N CYS A 360 6.86 19.87 -0.74
CA CYS A 360 6.26 19.11 0.35
C CYS A 360 5.03 19.83 0.90
N TYR A 361 4.00 19.08 1.28
CA TYR A 361 2.71 19.59 1.74
C TYR A 361 2.32 18.94 3.07
N LEU A 362 1.97 19.75 4.08
CA LEU A 362 1.40 19.27 5.34
C LEU A 362 -0.10 19.57 5.38
N PHE A 363 -0.89 18.57 5.75
CA PHE A 363 -2.34 18.67 5.83
C PHE A 363 -2.87 18.25 7.21
N ASP A 364 -3.74 19.05 7.82
CA ASP A 364 -4.61 18.64 8.93
C ASP A 364 -5.78 17.87 8.34
N TYR A 365 -6.02 16.64 8.78
CA TYR A 365 -7.18 15.86 8.37
C TYR A 365 -8.04 15.43 9.55
N ARG A 366 -9.36 15.31 9.35
CA ARG A 366 -10.34 14.98 10.40
C ARG A 366 -11.41 14.03 9.89
N TYR A 367 -11.88 13.13 10.76
CA TYR A 367 -12.96 12.16 10.46
C TYR A 367 -14.35 12.60 10.92
N GLY A 368 -14.48 13.83 11.42
CA GLY A 368 -15.76 14.39 11.86
C GLY A 368 -15.74 15.91 11.85
N LEU A 369 -16.94 16.51 11.90
CA LEU A 369 -17.15 17.96 11.79
C LEU A 369 -17.10 18.70 13.14
N LYS A 370 -16.79 17.98 14.23
CA LYS A 370 -16.68 18.56 15.58
C LYS A 370 -15.21 18.82 15.89
N ASP A 371 -14.94 19.79 16.76
CA ASP A 371 -13.57 20.15 17.14
C ASP A 371 -12.80 19.01 17.84
N ASP A 372 -13.52 18.07 18.47
CA ASP A 372 -12.96 16.87 19.11
C ASP A 372 -12.89 15.65 18.18
N ALA A 373 -13.16 15.84 16.88
CA ALA A 373 -13.10 14.75 15.94
C ALA A 373 -11.68 14.16 15.84
N PRO A 374 -11.56 12.82 15.73
CA PRO A 374 -10.29 12.18 15.45
C PRO A 374 -9.67 12.76 14.18
N GLY A 375 -8.38 13.08 14.25
CA GLY A 375 -7.65 13.73 13.18
C GLY A 375 -6.16 13.77 13.48
N ASN A 376 -5.35 14.09 12.48
CA ASN A 376 -3.90 14.20 12.61
C ASN A 376 -3.32 15.02 11.44
N VAL A 377 -1.99 15.09 11.36
CA VAL A 377 -1.25 15.66 10.26
C VAL A 377 -0.75 14.56 9.32
N GLY A 378 -0.95 14.74 8.02
CA GLY A 378 -0.34 13.95 6.96
C GLY A 378 0.59 14.78 6.09
N ILE A 379 1.60 14.14 5.50
CA ILE A 379 2.47 14.72 4.48
C ILE A 379 2.13 14.19 3.09
N CYS A 380 2.25 15.05 2.08
CA CYS A 380 2.23 14.71 0.67
C CYS A 380 3.35 15.41 -0.11
N GLY A 381 3.62 14.92 -1.32
CA GLY A 381 4.67 15.42 -2.22
C GLY A 381 5.63 14.29 -2.57
N PRO A 382 6.83 14.23 -1.95
CA PRO A 382 7.79 13.15 -2.21
C PRO A 382 7.30 11.76 -1.79
N MET A 383 6.37 11.71 -0.84
CA MET A 383 5.69 10.52 -0.36
C MET A 383 4.29 10.90 0.12
N THR A 384 3.48 9.93 0.52
CA THR A 384 2.24 10.17 1.25
C THR A 384 2.24 9.34 2.53
N HIS A 385 2.13 10.00 3.67
CA HIS A 385 2.16 9.33 4.97
C HIS A 385 1.45 10.12 6.07
N ALA A 386 0.95 9.44 7.09
CA ALA A 386 0.53 10.03 8.35
C ALA A 386 0.89 9.08 9.50
N PHE A 387 1.33 9.64 10.63
CA PHE A 387 1.66 8.84 11.79
C PHE A 387 0.40 8.38 12.54
N PRO A 388 0.49 7.26 13.27
CA PRO A 388 -0.50 6.94 14.30
C PRO A 388 -0.48 7.94 15.47
N ALA A 389 0.69 8.50 15.80
CA ALA A 389 0.88 9.51 16.83
C ALA A 389 0.35 10.88 16.37
N ASP A 390 -0.36 11.59 17.25
CA ASP A 390 -0.97 12.89 16.96
C ASP A 390 0.08 14.01 16.94
N LEU A 391 0.41 14.50 15.75
CA LEU A 391 1.42 15.51 15.54
C LEU A 391 0.89 16.94 15.62
N ARG A 392 -0.42 17.16 15.78
CA ARG A 392 -1.04 18.50 15.71
C ARG A 392 -0.55 19.48 16.79
N GLY A 393 0.08 18.97 17.85
CA GLY A 393 0.70 19.77 18.91
C GLY A 393 2.14 20.22 18.63
N LEU A 394 2.76 19.74 17.54
CA LEU A 394 4.14 20.06 17.19
C LEU A 394 4.27 21.36 16.39
N SER A 395 5.49 21.88 16.30
CA SER A 395 5.83 22.93 15.33
C SER A 395 5.83 22.36 13.90
N GLN A 396 5.66 23.21 12.88
CA GLN A 396 5.71 22.76 11.49
C GLN A 396 7.08 22.15 11.14
N ASP A 397 8.16 22.71 11.68
CA ASP A 397 9.52 22.19 11.48
C ASP A 397 9.68 20.79 12.08
N ASP A 398 9.08 20.55 13.26
CA ASP A 398 9.05 19.23 13.88
C ASP A 398 8.17 18.22 13.15
N MET A 399 7.07 18.67 12.56
CA MET A 399 6.23 17.82 11.71
C MET A 399 7.03 17.36 10.48
N TYR A 400 7.70 18.27 9.76
CA TYR A 400 8.57 17.89 8.63
C TYR A 400 9.72 16.97 9.08
N ALA A 401 10.35 17.28 10.22
CA ALA A 401 11.39 16.45 10.78
C ALA A 401 10.90 15.02 11.09
N ALA A 402 9.71 14.86 11.69
CA ALA A 402 9.14 13.54 11.95
C ALA A 402 9.10 12.67 10.68
N PHE A 403 8.57 13.20 9.58
CA PHE A 403 8.50 12.49 8.30
C PHE A 403 9.88 12.25 7.67
N ALA A 404 10.80 13.22 7.77
CA ALA A 404 12.15 13.11 7.23
C ALA A 404 12.98 12.03 7.93
N GLY A 405 12.95 11.97 9.26
CA GLY A 405 13.66 10.94 10.00
C GLY A 405 13.03 9.56 9.83
N TRP A 406 11.70 9.46 9.81
CA TRP A 406 11.00 8.18 9.62
C TRP A 406 11.35 7.50 8.30
N GLN A 407 11.49 8.26 7.22
CA GLN A 407 11.87 7.69 5.92
C GLN A 407 13.35 7.29 5.85
N THR A 408 14.19 7.80 6.75
CA THR A 408 15.64 7.66 6.64
C THR A 408 16.09 6.27 7.05
N VAL A 409 16.79 5.60 6.14
CA VAL A 409 17.41 4.29 6.37
C VAL A 409 18.87 4.35 5.98
N HIS A 410 19.76 4.22 6.97
CA HIS A 410 21.22 4.22 6.76
C HIS A 410 21.91 3.32 7.80
N GLU A 411 23.03 2.69 7.45
CA GLU A 411 23.73 1.76 8.37
C GLU A 411 24.31 2.45 9.61
N GLU A 412 24.67 3.73 9.47
CA GLU A 412 25.15 4.57 10.57
C GLU A 412 24.02 5.33 11.29
N ILE A 413 22.76 5.03 10.97
CA ILE A 413 21.59 5.61 11.63
C ILE A 413 20.75 4.47 12.18
N PHE A 414 20.85 4.20 13.48
CA PHE A 414 20.18 3.04 14.08
C PHE A 414 19.78 3.29 15.54
N VAL A 415 18.90 2.43 16.04
CA VAL A 415 18.48 2.39 17.45
C VAL A 415 18.98 1.12 18.10
N THR A 416 19.37 1.20 19.37
CA THR A 416 19.83 0.07 20.17
C THR A 416 19.41 0.20 21.63
N THR A 417 19.71 -0.81 22.43
CA THR A 417 19.49 -0.78 23.88
C THR A 417 20.64 -0.07 24.59
N ILE A 418 20.36 0.52 25.74
CA ILE A 418 21.38 1.19 26.55
C ILE A 418 22.56 0.28 26.90
N ASP A 419 22.32 -1.01 27.19
CA ASP A 419 23.38 -1.96 27.50
C ASP A 419 24.33 -2.19 26.32
N ARG A 420 23.78 -2.28 25.09
CA ARG A 420 24.57 -2.43 23.87
C ARG A 420 25.33 -1.15 23.55
N ALA A 421 24.71 0.01 23.72
CA ALA A 421 25.36 1.30 23.53
C ALA A 421 26.53 1.47 24.52
N LYS A 422 26.33 1.17 25.81
CA LYS A 422 27.38 1.20 26.84
C LYS A 422 28.54 0.26 26.53
N ALA A 423 28.26 -0.91 25.95
CA ALA A 423 29.31 -1.84 25.53
C ALA A 423 30.12 -1.32 24.33
N ALA A 424 29.47 -0.58 23.42
CA ALA A 424 30.11 -0.04 22.22
C ALA A 424 30.90 1.26 22.49
N ALA A 425 30.35 2.15 23.32
CA ALA A 425 30.88 3.48 23.60
C ALA A 425 30.63 3.87 25.08
N PRO A 426 31.38 3.28 26.04
CA PRO A 426 31.10 3.44 27.47
C PRO A 426 31.27 4.88 27.96
N ASP A 427 32.28 5.60 27.46
CA ASP A 427 32.59 6.97 27.90
C ASP A 427 31.53 7.96 27.40
N ASP A 428 31.14 7.87 26.12
CA ASP A 428 30.14 8.75 25.50
C ASP A 428 28.77 8.56 26.16
N ILE A 429 28.33 7.32 26.35
CA ILE A 429 27.04 7.05 26.99
C ILE A 429 27.04 7.49 28.46
N SER A 430 28.15 7.30 29.18
CA SER A 430 28.25 7.79 30.57
C SER A 430 28.21 9.31 30.66
N ALA A 431 28.79 10.02 29.68
CA ALA A 431 28.72 11.47 29.62
C ALA A 431 27.27 11.95 29.39
N LEU A 432 26.54 11.32 28.48
CA LEU A 432 25.13 11.62 28.22
C LEU A 432 24.23 11.30 29.43
N GLU A 433 24.47 10.19 30.14
CA GLU A 433 23.74 9.86 31.38
C GLU A 433 23.99 10.89 32.49
N ASN A 434 25.23 11.36 32.63
CA ASN A 434 25.55 12.41 33.60
C ASN A 434 24.88 13.75 33.24
N ARG A 435 24.84 14.09 31.95
CA ARG A 435 24.13 15.29 31.46
C ARG A 435 22.63 15.19 31.75
N MET A 436 22.02 14.06 31.44
CA MET A 436 20.60 13.79 31.71
C MET A 436 20.26 13.89 33.21
N GLN A 437 21.14 13.43 34.11
CA GLN A 437 20.95 13.57 35.56
C GLN A 437 21.07 15.02 36.06
N GLY A 438 21.71 15.90 35.29
CA GLY A 438 21.89 17.31 35.62
C GLY A 438 20.70 18.20 35.23
N ILE A 439 19.68 17.66 34.57
CA ILE A 439 18.53 18.44 34.09
C ILE A 439 17.61 18.81 35.25
N GLU A 440 17.41 20.11 35.43
CA GLU A 440 16.54 20.68 36.49
C GLU A 440 15.07 20.80 36.03
N ASP A 441 14.85 20.91 34.72
CA ASP A 441 13.54 21.12 34.10
C ASP A 441 12.81 19.80 33.85
N GLY A 442 12.31 19.15 34.91
CA GLY A 442 11.47 17.95 34.82
C GLY A 442 11.99 16.76 35.61
N VAL A 443 11.32 15.62 35.46
CA VAL A 443 11.69 14.35 36.11
C VAL A 443 11.90 13.30 35.05
N VAL A 444 13.10 12.75 34.99
CA VAL A 444 13.44 11.62 34.12
C VAL A 444 13.10 10.32 34.84
N GLU A 445 12.30 9.47 34.20
CA GLU A 445 11.90 8.17 34.75
C GLU A 445 12.82 7.05 34.27
N LYS A 446 13.00 6.93 32.95
CA LYS A 446 13.71 5.79 32.34
C LYS A 446 14.20 6.12 30.93
N VAL A 447 15.39 5.64 30.58
CA VAL A 447 15.85 5.62 29.17
C VAL A 447 15.06 4.57 28.40
N GLU A 448 14.34 5.00 27.36
CA GLU A 448 13.55 4.12 26.50
C GLU A 448 14.36 3.63 25.30
N LEU A 449 15.08 4.53 24.63
CA LEU A 449 15.82 4.24 23.40
C LEU A 449 17.19 4.93 23.41
N VAL A 450 18.16 4.31 22.74
CA VAL A 450 19.45 4.93 22.43
C VAL A 450 19.64 4.92 20.92
N GLY A 451 19.71 6.12 20.34
CA GLY A 451 19.97 6.31 18.92
C GLY A 451 21.44 6.56 18.64
N ASN A 452 21.88 6.16 17.45
CA ASN A 452 23.13 6.61 16.85
C ASN A 452 22.83 7.31 15.52
N PHE A 453 23.44 8.46 15.29
CA PHE A 453 23.34 9.21 14.04
C PHE A 453 24.74 9.64 13.59
N PHE A 454 25.31 8.92 12.60
CA PHE A 454 26.67 9.16 12.09
C PHE A 454 27.72 9.23 13.21
N GLY A 455 27.67 8.26 14.14
CA GLY A 455 28.59 8.18 15.26
C GLY A 455 28.17 8.98 16.49
N GLN A 456 27.24 9.94 16.38
CA GLN A 456 26.72 10.68 17.54
C GLN A 456 25.69 9.85 18.30
N TRP A 457 25.90 9.66 19.60
CA TRP A 457 24.96 8.97 20.48
C TRP A 457 23.90 9.92 21.04
N ILE A 458 22.66 9.43 21.10
CA ILE A 458 21.49 10.22 21.53
C ILE A 458 20.67 9.37 22.49
N LEU A 459 20.40 9.89 23.69
CA LEU A 459 19.54 9.24 24.68
C LEU A 459 18.12 9.80 24.60
N LEU A 460 17.14 8.90 24.57
CA LEU A 460 15.72 9.24 24.64
C LEU A 460 15.15 8.62 25.92
N ALA A 461 14.67 9.47 26.83
CA ALA A 461 14.16 9.05 28.13
C ALA A 461 12.72 9.52 28.35
N SER A 462 11.88 8.64 28.86
CA SER A 462 10.55 8.99 29.33
C SER A 462 10.62 9.78 30.64
N GLY A 463 9.72 10.74 30.79
CA GLY A 463 9.65 11.57 31.97
C GLY A 463 8.44 12.49 31.99
N GLU A 464 8.48 13.46 32.90
CA GLU A 464 7.46 14.49 33.04
C GLU A 464 8.10 15.88 33.04
N THR A 465 7.48 16.81 32.29
CA THR A 465 7.81 18.23 32.33
C THR A 465 6.53 19.04 32.45
N GLU A 466 6.53 20.08 33.29
CA GLU A 466 5.35 20.91 33.59
C GLU A 466 4.08 20.12 33.96
N GLY A 467 4.23 18.92 34.56
CA GLY A 467 3.13 18.04 34.95
C GLY A 467 2.47 17.26 33.80
N SER A 468 3.12 17.20 32.63
CA SER A 468 2.70 16.41 31.48
C SER A 468 3.77 15.41 31.08
N SER A 469 3.37 14.23 30.63
CA SER A 469 4.30 13.22 30.10
C SER A 469 5.03 13.73 28.86
N ALA A 470 6.33 13.51 28.81
CA ALA A 470 7.21 13.95 27.75
C ALA A 470 8.38 12.98 27.56
N THR A 471 9.02 13.07 26.39
CA THR A 471 10.30 12.40 26.12
C THR A 471 11.40 13.44 26.15
N LEU A 472 12.38 13.24 27.01
CA LEU A 472 13.62 13.98 27.03
C LEU A 472 14.56 13.43 25.96
N VAL A 473 15.15 14.32 25.18
CA VAL A 473 16.23 14.04 24.23
C VAL A 473 17.52 14.66 24.76
N VAL A 474 18.59 13.87 24.81
CA VAL A 474 19.94 14.35 25.19
C VAL A 474 20.96 13.85 24.18
N ASP A 475 21.69 14.77 23.56
CA ASP A 475 22.89 14.46 22.77
C ASP A 475 24.11 15.28 23.25
N GLU A 476 25.19 15.29 22.47
CA GLU A 476 26.41 16.02 22.81
C GLU A 476 26.25 17.55 22.78
N GLU A 477 25.31 18.08 22.00
CA GLU A 477 25.13 19.51 21.76
C GLU A 477 23.87 20.03 22.46
N ASP A 478 22.74 19.33 22.34
CA ASP A 478 21.42 19.78 22.73
C ASP A 478 20.75 18.89 23.79
N GLU A 479 19.86 19.51 24.57
CA GLU A 479 18.92 18.85 25.47
C GLU A 479 17.56 19.54 25.41
N PHE A 480 16.49 18.76 25.19
CA PHE A 480 15.14 19.32 25.10
C PHE A 480 14.06 18.26 25.34
N TRP A 481 12.87 18.71 25.71
CA TRP A 481 11.69 17.87 25.90
C TRP A 481 10.74 17.95 24.72
N ILE A 482 10.17 16.81 24.33
CA ILE A 482 9.02 16.72 23.42
C ILE A 482 7.85 16.14 24.21
N GLY A 483 6.76 16.92 24.35
CA GLY A 483 5.55 16.47 25.03
C GLY A 483 4.87 15.32 24.29
N CYS A 484 4.31 14.36 25.03
CA CYS A 484 3.62 13.20 24.44
C CYS A 484 2.31 13.58 23.70
N GLY A 485 1.83 14.82 23.85
CA GLY A 485 0.66 15.31 23.12
C GLY A 485 -0.64 14.60 23.55
N ASN A 486 -1.39 14.08 22.57
CA ASN A 486 -2.69 13.46 22.79
C ASN A 486 -2.55 12.08 23.48
N PRO A 487 -3.12 11.85 24.67
CA PRO A 487 -2.98 10.57 25.37
C PRO A 487 -3.56 9.35 24.63
N ASN A 488 -4.49 9.56 23.68
CA ASN A 488 -5.08 8.47 22.89
C ASN A 488 -4.23 8.11 21.65
N ALA A 489 -3.29 8.97 21.29
CA ALA A 489 -2.39 8.82 20.14
C ALA A 489 -1.06 9.53 20.47
N PRO A 490 -0.32 9.04 21.50
CA PRO A 490 0.80 9.77 22.04
C PRO A 490 1.99 9.78 21.08
N ILE A 491 2.78 10.86 21.15
CA ILE A 491 4.11 10.92 20.55
C ILE A 491 5.04 10.09 21.42
N ASP A 492 5.40 8.90 20.93
CA ASP A 492 6.26 7.94 21.61
C ASP A 492 7.75 8.14 21.29
N ALA A 493 8.62 7.36 21.94
CA ALA A 493 10.06 7.49 21.77
C ALA A 493 10.53 7.19 20.33
N GLU A 494 9.84 6.32 19.58
CA GLU A 494 10.15 6.05 18.17
C GLU A 494 9.81 7.24 17.27
N THR A 495 8.67 7.89 17.53
CA THR A 495 8.28 9.12 16.84
C THR A 495 9.22 10.27 17.18
N VAL A 496 9.61 10.40 18.45
CA VAL A 496 10.62 11.37 18.90
C VAL A 496 11.96 11.13 18.23
N TRP A 497 12.40 9.87 18.13
CA TRP A 497 13.61 9.51 17.41
C TRP A 497 13.56 9.96 15.95
N SER A 498 12.41 9.73 15.28
CA SER A 498 12.18 10.21 13.91
C SER A 498 12.29 11.73 13.81
N ILE A 499 11.74 12.49 14.77
CA ILE A 499 11.88 13.95 14.82
C ILE A 499 13.36 14.36 14.97
N VAL A 500 14.10 13.73 15.88
CA VAL A 500 15.51 14.08 16.13
C VAL A 500 16.38 13.85 14.90
N GLN A 501 16.26 12.67 14.28
CA GLN A 501 16.97 12.36 13.04
C GLN A 501 16.60 13.34 11.93
N GLY A 502 15.30 13.62 11.78
CA GLY A 502 14.80 14.55 10.78
C GLY A 502 15.31 15.97 10.96
N ARG A 503 15.39 16.48 12.20
CA ARG A 503 15.96 17.80 12.49
C ARG A 503 17.41 17.88 12.00
N LYS A 504 18.24 16.88 12.34
CA LYS A 504 19.65 16.83 11.92
C LYS A 504 19.80 16.72 10.40
N LEU A 505 18.98 15.89 9.75
CA LEU A 505 18.97 15.75 8.29
C LEU A 505 18.55 17.03 7.59
N LEU A 506 17.42 17.60 8.00
CA LEU A 506 16.87 18.78 7.35
C LEU A 506 17.78 19.99 7.54
N ALA A 507 18.43 20.15 8.70
CA ALA A 507 19.48 21.16 8.88
C ALA A 507 20.60 20.94 7.85
N HIS A 508 21.19 19.74 7.80
CA HIS A 508 22.33 19.48 6.91
C HIS A 508 22.07 19.74 5.42
N PHE A 509 20.86 19.43 4.93
CA PHE A 509 20.52 19.54 3.51
C PHE A 509 19.77 20.82 3.12
N ASN A 510 19.25 21.61 4.07
CA ASN A 510 18.44 22.81 3.79
C ASN A 510 19.01 24.12 4.37
N ASP A 511 20.26 24.13 4.87
CA ASP A 511 20.92 25.32 5.45
C ASP A 511 20.98 26.56 4.52
N ASP A 512 20.63 26.44 3.24
CA ASP A 512 20.63 27.51 2.22
C ASP A 512 19.23 27.94 1.70
N VAL A 513 18.11 27.49 2.30
CA VAL A 513 16.72 27.82 1.86
C VAL A 513 16.01 28.81 2.80
#